data_AF-S5XRZ3-F1
#
_entry.id   AF-S5XRZ3-F1
#
_cell.length_a   1.000
_cell.length_b   1.000
_cell.length_c   1.000
_cell.angle_alpha   90.00
_cell.angle_beta   90.00
_cell.angle_gamma   90.00
#
_symmetry.space_group_name_H-M   'P 1'
#
loop_
_entity.id
_entity.type
_entity.pdbx_description
1 polymer ?
#
loop_
_entity_poly.entity_id
_entity_poly.type
_entity_poly.pdbx_seq_one_letter_code
_entity_poly.pdbx_strand_id
1 'polypeptide(L)'
;MSVQTIRIGADEGDQRLDRWLKKKFPQLNQIMIEKLCRTGQLRVDGGRVKANTRIETGQEVRIPPLPEAEPIDPRAPRVKHVSKSDAEMIQAAVIWKDEHIIALNKPAGLPSQGGSGQGERHVDGLTTALMFGYKERPKLVHRLDKDTSGVLLLARTDRVARALSEGFRHRNTKKIYWAVVAGVPNPRMGSIKYGLVKAPGRGRMGEGEKMICIHPSKVQETEGAKRAHSDYAVLDALGSRASWVALSPITGRTHQLRAHMAEIGHPIVGDGKYGGSGQENLGDGWGAQLGGDISRKLHLHARMITFQHPITKKMMSVTAPLPDHMARTWKSLGWNPNDVPEDPFADEE
;
A
#
# COMPACT_ATOMS: atom_id res chain seq x y z
N MET A 1 -33.67 -12.96 19.64
CA MET A 1 -32.22 -12.80 19.85
C MET A 1 -31.96 -11.56 20.70
N SER A 2 -31.18 -11.69 21.78
CA SER A 2 -30.88 -10.60 22.72
C SER A 2 -29.58 -9.89 22.38
N VAL A 3 -29.40 -8.68 22.94
CA VAL A 3 -28.11 -7.99 22.95
C VAL A 3 -27.13 -8.82 23.77
N GLN A 4 -25.90 -8.98 23.28
CA GLN A 4 -24.83 -9.68 23.99
C GLN A 4 -23.65 -8.75 24.21
N THR A 5 -22.98 -8.88 25.36
CA THR A 5 -21.72 -8.20 25.65
C THR A 5 -20.63 -9.27 25.78
N ILE A 6 -19.56 -9.12 25.01
CA ILE A 6 -18.48 -10.11 24.94
C ILE A 6 -17.18 -9.42 25.35
N ARG A 7 -16.52 -9.97 26.36
CA ARG A 7 -15.20 -9.51 26.79
C ARG A 7 -14.11 -10.08 25.89
N ILE A 8 -13.15 -9.25 25.49
CA ILE A 8 -12.02 -9.66 24.64
C ILE A 8 -11.04 -10.50 25.45
N GLY A 9 -10.82 -11.74 25.01
CA GLY A 9 -9.90 -12.68 25.66
C GLY A 9 -8.42 -12.34 25.46
N ALA A 10 -7.55 -13.01 26.21
CA ALA A 10 -6.10 -12.77 26.24
C ALA A 10 -5.43 -12.83 24.85
N ASP A 11 -5.87 -13.75 23.99
CA ASP A 11 -5.33 -13.97 22.63
C ASP A 11 -6.14 -13.27 21.53
N GLU A 12 -7.12 -12.46 21.91
CA GLU A 12 -8.02 -11.77 20.98
C GLU A 12 -7.76 -10.27 20.88
N GLY A 13 -6.82 -9.74 21.66
CA GLY A 13 -6.38 -8.33 21.60
C GLY A 13 -5.56 -7.99 20.35
N ASP A 14 -5.26 -6.71 20.18
CA ASP A 14 -4.44 -6.11 19.12
C ASP A 14 -4.93 -6.33 17.67
N GLN A 15 -6.19 -6.72 17.50
CA GLN A 15 -6.83 -6.84 16.19
C GLN A 15 -7.90 -5.78 15.96
N ARG A 16 -8.36 -5.64 14.72
CA ARG A 16 -9.47 -4.74 14.38
C ARG A 16 -10.79 -5.37 14.75
N LEU A 17 -11.72 -4.55 15.22
CA LEU A 17 -13.07 -4.93 15.59
C LEU A 17 -13.81 -5.67 14.46
N ASP A 18 -13.73 -5.16 13.23
CA ASP A 18 -14.34 -5.82 12.06
C ASP A 18 -13.79 -7.22 11.79
N ARG A 19 -12.49 -7.43 11.96
CA ARG A 19 -11.85 -8.75 11.82
C ARG A 19 -12.28 -9.71 12.92
N TRP A 20 -12.28 -9.24 14.16
CA TRP A 20 -12.72 -10.04 15.32
C TRP A 20 -14.18 -10.47 15.17
N LEU A 21 -15.07 -9.53 14.79
CA LEU A 21 -16.49 -9.82 14.54
C LEU A 21 -16.69 -10.84 13.42
N LYS A 22 -15.99 -10.70 12.29
CA LYS A 22 -16.08 -11.67 11.18
C LYS A 22 -15.58 -13.07 11.54
N LYS A 23 -14.58 -13.15 12.42
CA LYS A 23 -14.04 -14.42 12.92
C LYS A 23 -15.07 -15.11 13.84
N LYS A 24 -15.72 -14.35 14.72
CA LYS A 24 -16.67 -14.87 15.72
C LYS A 24 -18.09 -15.07 15.18
N PHE A 25 -18.49 -14.27 14.20
CA PHE A 25 -19.82 -14.26 13.59
C PHE A 25 -19.70 -14.30 12.06
N PRO A 26 -19.55 -15.49 11.47
CA PRO A 26 -19.36 -15.67 10.02
C PRO A 26 -20.47 -15.08 9.14
N GLN A 27 -21.67 -14.88 9.68
CA GLN A 27 -22.82 -14.25 9.01
C GLN A 27 -22.66 -12.74 8.83
N LEU A 28 -21.69 -12.10 9.50
CA LEU A 28 -21.46 -10.67 9.37
C LEU A 28 -20.53 -10.36 8.19
N ASN A 29 -21.05 -9.60 7.22
CA ASN A 29 -20.22 -8.98 6.19
C ASN A 29 -19.75 -7.55 6.60
N GLN A 30 -18.83 -6.97 5.82
CA GLN A 30 -18.27 -5.64 6.13
C GLN A 30 -19.37 -4.55 6.18
N ILE A 31 -20.30 -4.59 5.23
CA ILE A 31 -21.36 -3.58 5.08
C ILE A 31 -22.26 -3.58 6.31
N MET A 32 -22.59 -4.77 6.82
CA MET A 32 -23.36 -4.94 8.05
C MET A 32 -22.61 -4.37 9.25
N ILE A 33 -21.33 -4.71 9.44
CA ILE A 33 -20.52 -4.21 10.55
C ILE A 33 -20.43 -2.67 10.52
N GLU A 34 -20.19 -2.09 9.35
CA GLU A 34 -20.14 -0.63 9.19
C GLU A 34 -21.50 0.02 9.49
N LYS A 35 -22.62 -0.60 9.06
CA LYS A 35 -23.97 -0.15 9.42
C LYS A 35 -24.19 -0.18 10.93
N LEU A 36 -23.82 -1.27 11.60
CA LEU A 36 -23.98 -1.43 13.06
C LEU A 36 -23.14 -0.43 13.87
N CYS A 37 -21.92 -0.13 13.40
CA CYS A 37 -21.08 0.92 13.98
C CYS A 37 -21.71 2.30 13.78
N ARG A 38 -22.16 2.62 12.55
CA ARG A 38 -22.77 3.91 12.20
C ARG A 38 -24.07 4.17 12.95
N THR A 39 -24.89 3.15 13.17
CA THR A 39 -26.13 3.26 13.96
C THR A 39 -25.89 3.23 15.48
N GLY A 40 -24.64 3.09 15.93
CA GLY A 40 -24.28 3.06 17.35
C GLY A 40 -24.76 1.82 18.10
N GLN A 41 -25.17 0.78 17.37
CA GLN A 41 -25.63 -0.49 17.94
C GLN A 41 -24.45 -1.35 18.41
N LEU A 42 -23.30 -1.22 17.74
CA LEU A 42 -22.05 -1.84 18.15
C LEU A 42 -21.22 -0.84 18.98
N ARG A 43 -20.76 -1.27 20.15
CA ARG A 43 -20.00 -0.43 21.10
C ARG A 43 -18.86 -1.19 21.74
N VAL A 44 -17.78 -0.50 22.09
CA VAL A 44 -16.67 -1.03 22.90
C VAL A 44 -16.58 -0.19 24.15
N ASP A 45 -16.61 -0.81 25.33
CA ASP A 45 -16.65 -0.16 26.64
C ASP A 45 -17.73 0.94 26.73
N GLY A 46 -18.90 0.67 26.14
CA GLY A 46 -20.02 1.60 26.07
C GLY A 46 -19.87 2.77 25.07
N GLY A 47 -18.68 2.96 24.48
CA GLY A 47 -18.37 4.00 23.50
C GLY A 47 -18.76 3.63 22.07
N ARG A 48 -19.09 4.66 21.25
CA ARG A 48 -19.26 4.48 19.80
C ARG A 48 -17.91 4.19 19.15
N VAL A 49 -17.90 3.28 18.19
CA VAL A 49 -16.68 2.82 17.52
C VAL A 49 -16.83 2.81 16.02
N LYS A 50 -15.69 2.83 15.31
CA LYS A 50 -15.63 2.58 13.88
C LYS A 50 -15.29 1.11 13.67
N ALA A 51 -15.68 0.54 12.53
CA ALA A 51 -15.38 -0.86 12.20
C ALA A 51 -13.87 -1.18 12.25
N ASN A 52 -13.02 -0.18 11.99
CA ASN A 52 -11.56 -0.30 12.01
C ASN A 52 -10.91 -0.01 13.38
N THR A 53 -11.69 0.22 14.44
CA THR A 53 -11.17 0.40 15.81
C THR A 53 -10.37 -0.84 16.21
N ARG A 54 -9.18 -0.65 16.80
CA ARG A 54 -8.41 -1.75 17.41
C ARG A 54 -8.98 -2.05 18.79
N ILE A 55 -9.13 -3.33 19.07
CA ILE A 55 -9.61 -3.84 20.36
C ILE A 55 -8.44 -4.39 21.17
N GLU A 56 -8.51 -4.21 22.48
CA GLU A 56 -7.52 -4.62 23.46
C GLU A 56 -8.10 -5.70 24.37
N THR A 57 -7.22 -6.52 24.93
CA THR A 57 -7.57 -7.55 25.90
C THR A 57 -8.31 -6.93 27.08
N GLY A 58 -9.42 -7.55 27.49
CA GLY A 58 -10.20 -7.11 28.63
C GLY A 58 -11.33 -6.11 28.32
N GLN A 59 -11.34 -5.48 27.14
CA GLN A 59 -12.43 -4.60 26.71
C GLN A 59 -13.74 -5.37 26.49
N GLU A 60 -14.87 -4.70 26.63
CA GLU A 60 -16.20 -5.26 26.43
C GLU A 60 -16.85 -4.77 25.14
N VAL A 61 -17.21 -5.71 24.25
CA VAL A 61 -17.88 -5.42 22.98
C VAL A 61 -19.36 -5.74 23.08
N ARG A 62 -20.22 -4.71 23.02
CA ARG A 62 -21.67 -4.84 22.93
C ARG A 62 -22.08 -5.09 21.48
N ILE A 63 -22.77 -6.20 21.24
CA ILE A 63 -23.21 -6.67 19.93
C ILE A 63 -24.74 -6.74 19.94
N PRO A 64 -25.43 -6.11 18.98
CA PRO A 64 -26.89 -6.20 18.86
C PRO A 64 -27.33 -7.60 18.41
N PRO A 65 -28.63 -7.91 18.46
CA PRO A 65 -29.17 -9.09 17.81
C PRO A 65 -28.71 -9.15 16.35
N LEU A 66 -27.99 -10.22 15.99
CA LEU A 66 -27.53 -10.45 14.63
C LEU A 66 -28.62 -11.22 13.86
N PRO A 67 -28.72 -11.09 12.53
CA PRO A 67 -29.61 -11.96 11.75
C PRO A 67 -29.20 -13.43 11.91
N GLU A 68 -30.17 -14.33 11.75
CA GLU A 68 -29.92 -15.77 11.81
C GLU A 68 -28.84 -16.14 10.79
N ALA A 69 -27.88 -16.94 11.22
CA ALA A 69 -26.86 -17.44 10.32
C ALA A 69 -27.54 -18.45 9.39
N GLU A 70 -27.56 -18.17 8.08
CA GLU A 70 -27.81 -19.25 7.12
C GLU A 70 -26.79 -20.36 7.37
N PRO A 71 -27.19 -21.65 7.36
CA PRO A 71 -26.26 -22.75 7.53
C PRO A 71 -25.19 -22.69 6.44
N ILE A 72 -24.01 -22.21 6.82
CA ILE A 72 -22.84 -22.17 5.95
C ILE A 72 -22.38 -23.62 5.83
N ASP A 73 -22.54 -24.23 4.66
CA ASP A 73 -21.96 -25.54 4.39
C ASP A 73 -20.43 -25.49 4.64
N PRO A 74 -19.92 -26.21 5.66
CA PRO A 74 -18.49 -26.22 5.96
C PRO A 74 -17.65 -26.88 4.85
N ARG A 75 -18.29 -27.57 3.89
CA ARG A 75 -17.65 -28.19 2.72
C ARG A 75 -17.69 -27.31 1.47
N ALA A 76 -18.40 -26.18 1.49
CA ALA A 76 -18.39 -25.26 0.35
C ALA A 76 -16.97 -24.68 0.20
N PRO A 77 -16.26 -24.92 -0.93
CA PRO A 77 -14.93 -24.39 -1.10
C PRO A 77 -15.01 -22.85 -1.16
N ARG A 78 -14.61 -22.19 -0.07
CA ARG A 78 -14.42 -20.73 -0.03
C ARG A 78 -13.22 -20.27 -0.86
N VAL A 79 -12.44 -21.19 -1.42
CA VAL A 79 -11.34 -20.90 -2.32
C VAL A 79 -11.93 -20.70 -3.71
N LYS A 80 -12.31 -19.46 -4.03
CA LYS A 80 -12.62 -19.09 -5.41
C LYS A 80 -11.41 -19.43 -6.28
N HIS A 81 -11.66 -20.23 -7.32
CA HIS A 81 -10.62 -20.79 -8.16
C HIS A 81 -9.82 -19.66 -8.83
N VAL A 82 -8.52 -19.57 -8.53
CA VAL A 82 -7.62 -18.66 -9.25
C VAL A 82 -7.38 -19.26 -10.62
N SER A 83 -7.58 -18.45 -11.67
CA SER A 83 -7.36 -18.91 -13.05
C SER A 83 -5.91 -19.38 -13.23
N LYS A 84 -5.68 -20.37 -14.11
CA LYS A 84 -4.32 -20.85 -14.41
C LYS A 84 -3.38 -19.71 -14.83
N SER A 85 -3.87 -18.80 -15.68
CA SER A 85 -3.12 -17.63 -16.13
C SER A 85 -2.76 -16.67 -14.99
N ASP A 86 -3.69 -16.41 -14.05
CA ASP A 86 -3.38 -15.56 -12.89
C ASP A 86 -2.42 -16.24 -11.91
N ALA A 87 -2.52 -17.55 -11.76
CA ALA A 87 -1.58 -18.33 -10.95
C ALA A 87 -0.16 -18.28 -11.53
N GLU A 88 0.00 -18.49 -12.84
CA GLU A 88 1.28 -18.37 -13.54
C GLU A 88 1.84 -16.95 -13.42
N MET A 89 1.02 -15.92 -13.64
CA MET A 89 1.43 -14.52 -13.55
C MET A 89 1.93 -14.15 -12.14
N ILE A 90 1.19 -14.51 -11.08
CA ILE A 90 1.58 -14.14 -9.72
C ILE A 90 2.77 -14.96 -9.22
N GLN A 91 2.92 -16.21 -9.67
CA GLN A 91 4.08 -17.04 -9.35
C GLN A 91 5.34 -16.54 -10.06
N ALA A 92 5.22 -16.11 -11.32
CA ALA A 92 6.33 -15.49 -12.06
C ALA A 92 6.77 -14.14 -11.45
N ALA A 93 5.89 -13.47 -10.70
CA ALA A 93 6.22 -12.27 -9.96
C ALA A 93 7.05 -12.53 -8.69
N VAL A 94 7.26 -13.78 -8.26
CA VAL A 94 8.07 -14.10 -7.08
C VAL A 94 9.55 -13.85 -7.39
N ILE A 95 10.17 -12.91 -6.67
CA ILE A 95 11.59 -12.57 -6.82
C ILE A 95 12.46 -13.15 -5.69
N TRP A 96 11.85 -13.49 -4.56
CA TRP A 96 12.54 -14.15 -3.46
C TRP A 96 11.52 -14.91 -2.59
N LYS A 97 11.94 -16.04 -2.02
CA LYS A 97 11.07 -16.91 -1.22
C LYS A 97 11.88 -17.82 -0.31
N ASP A 98 11.47 -17.92 0.95
CA ASP A 98 11.95 -18.93 1.89
C ASP A 98 10.76 -19.61 2.64
N GLU A 99 11.06 -20.26 3.77
CA GLU A 99 10.08 -20.91 4.65
C GLU A 99 9.10 -19.93 5.32
N HIS A 100 9.43 -18.65 5.40
CA HIS A 100 8.71 -17.67 6.22
C HIS A 100 8.12 -16.52 5.42
N ILE A 101 8.78 -16.09 4.35
CA ILE A 101 8.50 -14.85 3.62
C ILE A 101 8.49 -15.14 2.11
N ILE A 102 7.67 -14.39 1.38
CA ILE A 102 7.68 -14.30 -0.08
C ILE A 102 7.81 -12.82 -0.45
N ALA A 103 8.72 -12.48 -1.35
CA ALA A 103 8.81 -11.16 -1.95
C ALA A 103 8.37 -11.23 -3.42
N LEU A 104 7.46 -10.35 -3.81
CA LEU A 104 6.98 -10.22 -5.18
C LEU A 104 7.55 -8.97 -5.82
N ASN A 105 7.88 -9.02 -7.11
CA ASN A 105 7.83 -7.85 -7.99
C ASN A 105 6.40 -7.68 -8.49
N LYS A 106 5.57 -7.00 -7.70
CA LYS A 106 4.17 -6.76 -8.01
C LYS A 106 4.07 -5.95 -9.32
N PRO A 107 3.32 -6.43 -10.34
CA PRO A 107 3.14 -5.68 -11.58
C PRO A 107 2.29 -4.42 -11.37
N ALA A 108 2.52 -3.40 -12.21
CA ALA A 108 1.67 -2.22 -12.28
C ALA A 108 0.25 -2.60 -12.78
N GLY A 109 -0.78 -2.00 -12.18
CA GLY A 109 -2.18 -2.20 -12.54
C GLY A 109 -2.91 -3.28 -11.72
N LEU A 110 -2.18 -4.09 -10.96
CA LEU A 110 -2.75 -5.09 -10.04
C LEU A 110 -2.91 -4.47 -8.63
N PRO A 111 -4.11 -4.40 -8.02
CA PRO A 111 -4.23 -3.92 -6.64
C PRO A 111 -3.57 -4.87 -5.63
N SER A 112 -3.04 -4.33 -4.52
CA SER A 112 -2.53 -5.18 -3.43
C SER A 112 -3.68 -5.92 -2.73
N GLN A 113 -4.77 -5.22 -2.45
CA GLN A 113 -5.96 -5.75 -1.77
C GLN A 113 -7.22 -5.27 -2.49
N GLY A 114 -8.30 -6.03 -2.34
CA GLY A 114 -9.61 -5.64 -2.83
C GLY A 114 -10.12 -4.36 -2.17
N GLY A 115 -10.97 -3.64 -2.89
CA GLY A 115 -11.65 -2.43 -2.46
C GLY A 115 -12.95 -2.21 -3.22
N SER A 116 -13.77 -1.27 -2.78
CA SER A 116 -15.03 -0.92 -3.43
C SER A 116 -14.81 -0.69 -4.93
N GLY A 117 -15.47 -1.48 -5.78
CA GLY A 117 -15.37 -1.38 -7.24
C GLY A 117 -14.11 -1.96 -7.89
N GLN A 118 -13.20 -2.62 -7.16
CA GLN A 118 -11.93 -3.13 -7.73
C GLN A 118 -11.98 -4.59 -8.19
N GLY A 119 -13.15 -5.24 -8.15
CA GLY A 119 -13.30 -6.65 -8.49
C GLY A 119 -12.48 -7.58 -7.57
N GLU A 120 -12.32 -8.83 -7.98
CA GLU A 120 -11.68 -9.88 -7.17
C GLU A 120 -10.21 -10.13 -7.56
N ARG A 121 -9.74 -9.50 -8.63
CA ARG A 121 -8.38 -9.66 -9.16
C ARG A 121 -7.39 -8.70 -8.49
N HIS A 122 -6.80 -9.16 -7.38
CA HIS A 122 -5.80 -8.42 -6.60
C HIS A 122 -4.85 -9.38 -5.88
N VAL A 123 -3.66 -8.92 -5.45
CA VAL A 123 -2.63 -9.80 -4.85
C VAL A 123 -3.19 -10.65 -3.71
N ASP A 124 -3.93 -10.06 -2.76
CA ASP A 124 -4.51 -10.81 -1.62
C ASP A 124 -5.43 -11.98 -2.05
N GLY A 125 -6.14 -11.83 -3.17
CA GLY A 125 -7.02 -12.85 -3.73
C GLY A 125 -6.25 -13.94 -4.49
N LEU A 126 -5.07 -13.59 -5.01
CA LEU A 126 -4.16 -14.50 -5.71
C LEU A 126 -3.19 -15.24 -4.77
N THR A 127 -3.20 -14.96 -3.47
CA THR A 127 -2.29 -15.60 -2.49
C THR A 127 -2.45 -17.11 -2.40
N THR A 128 -3.60 -17.66 -2.77
CA THR A 128 -3.81 -19.12 -2.83
C THR A 128 -2.90 -19.79 -3.85
N ALA A 129 -2.55 -19.13 -4.96
CA ALA A 129 -1.56 -19.61 -5.92
C ALA A 129 -0.11 -19.51 -5.39
N LEU A 130 0.11 -18.85 -4.25
CA LEU A 130 1.43 -18.66 -3.62
C LEU A 130 1.64 -19.57 -2.39
N MET A 131 0.80 -20.59 -2.20
CA MET A 131 0.93 -21.51 -1.07
C MET A 131 2.20 -22.36 -1.17
N PHE A 132 2.59 -22.80 -2.37
CA PHE A 132 3.80 -23.61 -2.61
C PHE A 132 3.90 -24.81 -1.64
N GLY A 133 2.81 -25.57 -1.47
CA GLY A 133 2.75 -26.76 -0.60
C GLY A 133 2.40 -26.50 0.87
N TYR A 134 2.30 -25.23 1.31
CA TYR A 134 1.85 -24.91 2.66
C TYR A 134 0.32 -24.94 2.77
N LYS A 135 -0.20 -25.18 3.99
CA LYS A 135 -1.66 -25.26 4.24
C LYS A 135 -2.35 -23.91 4.25
N GLU A 136 -1.66 -22.86 4.72
CA GLU A 136 -2.20 -21.52 4.79
C GLU A 136 -1.72 -20.65 3.64
N ARG A 137 -2.60 -19.79 3.14
CA ARG A 137 -2.22 -18.74 2.19
C ARG A 137 -1.34 -17.70 2.87
N PRO A 138 -0.28 -17.21 2.20
CA PRO A 138 0.53 -16.12 2.71
C PRO A 138 -0.29 -14.83 2.83
N LYS A 139 0.13 -13.94 3.73
CA LYS A 139 -0.60 -12.73 4.16
C LYS A 139 0.22 -11.49 3.82
N LEU A 140 -0.44 -10.47 3.31
CA LEU A 140 0.19 -9.17 3.05
C LEU A 140 0.58 -8.48 4.35
N VAL A 141 1.81 -7.95 4.40
CA VAL A 141 2.33 -7.19 5.57
C VAL A 141 2.40 -5.69 5.31
N HIS A 142 2.42 -5.28 4.03
CA HIS A 142 2.25 -3.91 3.59
C HIS A 142 1.48 -3.88 2.27
N ARG A 143 1.24 -2.68 1.72
CA ARG A 143 0.55 -2.49 0.45
C ARG A 143 1.29 -1.53 -0.46
N LEU A 144 1.12 -1.75 -1.76
CA LEU A 144 1.40 -0.79 -2.83
C LEU A 144 0.08 -0.34 -3.47
N ASP A 145 0.07 0.86 -4.05
CA ASP A 145 -1.06 1.30 -4.86
C ASP A 145 -1.23 0.40 -6.09
N LYS A 146 -2.42 0.44 -6.71
CA LYS A 146 -2.75 -0.38 -7.88
C LYS A 146 -1.69 -0.26 -8.99
N ASP A 147 -1.37 0.98 -9.34
CA ASP A 147 -0.48 1.27 -10.48
C ASP A 147 1.00 1.33 -10.09
N THR A 148 1.32 1.33 -8.79
CA THR A 148 2.70 1.24 -8.30
C THR A 148 3.20 -0.20 -8.43
N SER A 149 4.34 -0.39 -9.08
CA SER A 149 4.99 -1.70 -9.23
C SER A 149 6.09 -1.90 -8.18
N GLY A 150 6.67 -3.10 -8.10
CA GLY A 150 7.88 -3.37 -7.32
C GLY A 150 7.68 -4.24 -6.10
N VAL A 151 8.63 -4.17 -5.16
CA VAL A 151 8.74 -5.12 -4.04
C VAL A 151 7.52 -5.08 -3.13
N LEU A 152 6.86 -6.23 -2.98
CA LEU A 152 5.76 -6.45 -2.05
C LEU A 152 6.03 -7.71 -1.22
N LEU A 153 6.13 -7.56 0.10
CA LEU A 153 6.37 -8.67 1.01
C LEU A 153 5.06 -9.34 1.47
N LEU A 154 5.14 -10.66 1.58
CA LEU A 154 4.12 -11.53 2.14
C LEU A 154 4.74 -12.40 3.24
N ALA A 155 3.98 -12.67 4.28
CA ALA A 155 4.37 -13.58 5.35
C ALA A 155 3.57 -14.89 5.25
N ARG A 156 4.23 -16.03 5.41
CA ARG A 156 3.57 -17.36 5.36
C ARG A 156 2.77 -17.70 6.61
N THR A 157 3.07 -17.06 7.74
CA THR A 157 2.40 -17.32 9.04
C THR A 157 1.99 -16.02 9.71
N ASP A 158 1.01 -16.09 10.63
CA ASP A 158 0.58 -14.92 11.41
C ASP A 158 1.69 -14.33 12.27
N ARG A 159 2.52 -15.18 12.87
CA ARG A 159 3.65 -14.74 13.70
C ARG A 159 4.62 -13.88 12.88
N VAL A 160 4.98 -14.34 11.68
CA VAL A 160 5.86 -13.59 10.77
C VAL A 160 5.17 -12.33 10.25
N ALA A 161 3.87 -12.41 9.96
CA ALA A 161 3.10 -11.25 9.49
C ALA A 161 3.06 -10.12 10.53
N ARG A 162 2.86 -10.45 11.81
CA ARG A 162 2.89 -9.49 12.92
C ARG A 162 4.26 -8.86 13.07
N ALA A 163 5.32 -9.67 13.10
CA ALA A 163 6.69 -9.19 13.26
C ALA A 163 7.13 -8.25 12.13
N LEU A 164 6.83 -8.59 10.87
CA LEU A 164 7.11 -7.68 9.74
C LEU A 164 6.28 -6.41 9.82
N SER A 165 4.97 -6.52 10.11
CA SER A 165 4.07 -5.36 10.25
C SER A 165 4.53 -4.41 11.35
N GLU A 166 5.08 -4.95 12.44
CA GLU A 166 5.68 -4.17 13.52
C GLU A 166 6.97 -3.47 13.05
N GLY A 167 7.84 -4.15 12.30
CA GLY A 167 9.01 -3.53 11.66
C GLY A 167 8.64 -2.32 10.80
N PHE A 168 7.59 -2.42 9.99
CA PHE A 168 7.06 -1.28 9.21
C PHE A 168 6.53 -0.15 10.10
N ARG A 169 5.91 -0.47 11.24
CA ARG A 169 5.32 0.51 12.16
C ARG A 169 6.39 1.32 12.89
N HIS A 170 7.44 0.63 13.37
CA HIS A 170 8.58 1.24 14.05
C HIS A 170 9.59 1.88 13.09
N ARG A 171 9.34 1.80 11.77
CA ARG A 171 10.20 2.35 10.70
C ARG A 171 11.58 1.68 10.63
N ASN A 172 11.70 0.45 11.13
CA ASN A 172 12.90 -0.39 11.05
C ASN A 172 13.06 -1.06 9.67
N THR A 173 12.48 -0.44 8.63
CA THR A 173 12.51 -0.92 7.25
C THR A 173 12.86 0.24 6.34
N LYS A 174 13.90 0.09 5.54
CA LYS A 174 14.26 1.07 4.52
C LYS A 174 13.55 0.69 3.22
N LYS A 175 12.91 1.65 2.56
CA LYS A 175 12.24 1.42 1.28
C LYS A 175 12.73 2.48 0.31
N ILE A 176 13.20 2.05 -0.85
CA ILE A 176 13.62 2.94 -1.92
C ILE A 176 12.70 2.73 -3.09
N TYR A 177 12.12 3.82 -3.55
CA TYR A 177 11.31 3.88 -4.75
C TYR A 177 12.08 4.64 -5.81
N TRP A 178 12.01 4.17 -7.05
CA TRP A 178 12.43 4.95 -8.20
C TRP A 178 11.22 5.52 -8.91
N ALA A 179 11.35 6.78 -9.33
CA ALA A 179 10.34 7.47 -10.10
C ALA A 179 10.97 8.27 -11.24
N VAL A 180 10.17 8.48 -12.29
CA VAL A 180 10.43 9.58 -13.23
C VAL A 180 9.47 10.69 -12.86
N VAL A 181 10.00 11.90 -12.68
CA VAL A 181 9.18 13.09 -12.40
C VAL A 181 9.35 14.15 -13.47
N ALA A 182 8.31 14.97 -13.60
CA ALA A 182 8.33 16.17 -14.42
C ALA A 182 9.30 17.21 -13.82
N GLY A 183 10.20 17.74 -14.65
CA GLY A 183 11.21 18.70 -14.20
C GLY A 183 12.33 18.08 -13.35
N VAL A 184 13.12 18.95 -12.74
CA VAL A 184 14.21 18.57 -11.83
C VAL A 184 14.00 19.29 -10.49
N PRO A 185 13.71 18.56 -9.40
CA PRO A 185 13.62 19.14 -8.08
C PRO A 185 14.86 19.94 -7.69
N ASN A 186 14.63 21.13 -7.11
CA ASN A 186 15.66 21.96 -6.50
C ASN A 186 15.25 22.29 -5.05
N PRO A 187 16.04 21.93 -4.02
CA PRO A 187 17.35 21.26 -4.09
C PRO A 187 17.29 19.84 -4.67
N ARG A 188 18.42 19.31 -5.16
CA ARG A 188 18.47 17.94 -5.75
C ARG A 188 18.26 16.84 -4.72
N MET A 189 18.45 17.12 -3.44
CA MET A 189 18.16 16.21 -2.32
C MET A 189 17.43 16.98 -1.24
N GLY A 190 16.46 16.34 -0.59
CA GLY A 190 15.74 16.98 0.51
C GLY A 190 14.61 16.15 1.10
N SER A 191 13.90 16.75 2.03
CA SER A 191 12.75 16.16 2.73
C SER A 191 11.46 16.88 2.40
N ILE A 192 10.42 16.13 2.06
CA ILE A 192 9.05 16.64 1.88
C ILE A 192 8.23 16.26 3.11
N LYS A 193 7.86 17.27 3.90
CA LYS A 193 7.12 17.11 5.16
C LYS A 193 5.79 17.87 5.06
N TYR A 194 4.69 17.14 4.82
CA TYR A 194 3.34 17.68 4.74
C TYR A 194 2.37 16.79 5.54
N GLY A 195 1.20 17.32 5.92
CA GLY A 195 0.06 16.50 6.28
C GLY A 195 -0.62 15.96 5.04
N LEU A 196 -1.27 14.80 5.14
CA LEU A 196 -2.13 14.26 4.09
C LEU A 196 -3.53 14.03 4.65
N VAL A 197 -4.52 14.57 3.97
CA VAL A 197 -5.95 14.34 4.25
C VAL A 197 -6.62 13.75 3.03
N LYS A 198 -7.55 12.82 3.26
CA LYS A 198 -8.32 12.21 2.17
C LYS A 198 -9.43 13.17 1.75
N ALA A 199 -9.41 13.61 0.51
CA ALA A 199 -10.53 14.32 -0.08
C ALA A 199 -11.53 13.31 -0.66
N PRO A 200 -12.84 13.44 -0.36
CA PRO A 200 -13.85 12.57 -0.95
C PRO A 200 -13.90 12.77 -2.47
N GLY A 201 -14.03 11.67 -3.21
CA GLY A 201 -14.30 11.72 -4.64
C GLY A 201 -15.72 12.22 -4.92
N ARG A 202 -15.96 12.76 -6.11
CA ARG A 202 -17.29 13.21 -6.55
C ARG A 202 -18.13 12.10 -7.21
N GLY A 203 -17.53 10.96 -7.58
CA GLY A 203 -18.25 9.87 -8.23
C GLY A 203 -18.90 8.88 -7.25
N ARG A 204 -19.94 8.16 -7.73
CA ARG A 204 -20.73 7.17 -6.96
C ARG A 204 -19.89 6.04 -6.33
N MET A 205 -18.66 5.82 -6.82
CA MET A 205 -17.73 4.79 -6.35
C MET A 205 -16.40 5.36 -5.80
N GLY A 206 -16.35 6.65 -5.46
CA GLY A 206 -15.12 7.30 -4.99
C GLY A 206 -14.20 7.77 -6.13
N GLU A 207 -14.73 7.94 -7.34
CA GLU A 207 -13.98 8.54 -8.44
C GLU A 207 -13.58 9.97 -8.07
N GLY A 208 -12.30 10.30 -8.28
CA GLY A 208 -11.71 11.57 -7.84
C GLY A 208 -11.19 11.56 -6.40
N GLU A 209 -11.26 10.44 -5.67
CA GLU A 209 -10.59 10.32 -4.37
C GLU A 209 -9.08 10.53 -4.52
N LYS A 210 -8.58 11.56 -3.83
CA LYS A 210 -7.16 11.92 -3.77
C LYS A 210 -6.76 12.32 -2.36
N MET A 211 -5.48 12.18 -2.07
CA MET A 211 -4.88 12.81 -0.90
C MET A 211 -4.52 14.25 -1.24
N ILE A 212 -4.80 15.17 -0.34
CA ILE A 212 -4.41 16.57 -0.44
C ILE A 212 -3.30 16.83 0.57
N CYS A 213 -2.25 17.51 0.14
CA CYS A 213 -1.18 17.98 1.00
C CYS A 213 -1.66 19.16 1.83
N ILE A 214 -1.39 19.11 3.13
CA ILE A 214 -1.74 20.13 4.12
C ILE A 214 -0.43 20.64 4.70
N HIS A 215 -0.23 21.96 4.65
CA HIS A 215 0.96 22.58 5.21
C HIS A 215 1.17 22.15 6.68
N PRO A 216 2.41 21.86 7.14
CA PRO A 216 2.69 21.36 8.48
C PRO A 216 2.04 22.13 9.64
N SER A 217 1.96 23.46 9.53
CA SER A 217 1.33 24.32 10.54
C SER A 217 -0.17 24.09 10.69
N LYS A 218 -0.86 23.65 9.62
CA LYS A 218 -2.32 23.46 9.61
C LYS A 218 -2.75 22.03 9.93
N VAL A 219 -1.81 21.11 10.13
CA VAL A 219 -2.13 19.68 10.30
C VAL A 219 -2.93 19.42 11.57
N GLN A 220 -2.65 20.14 12.66
CA GLN A 220 -3.36 19.96 13.93
C GLN A 220 -4.81 20.50 13.86
N GLU A 221 -5.04 21.54 13.06
CA GLU A 221 -6.34 22.19 12.86
C GLU A 221 -7.21 21.48 11.81
N THR A 222 -6.60 20.64 10.96
CA THR A 222 -7.31 19.98 9.85
C THR A 222 -7.78 18.59 10.28
N GLU A 223 -9.10 18.42 10.44
CA GLU A 223 -9.68 17.13 10.81
C GLU A 223 -9.26 16.02 9.84
N GLY A 224 -8.74 14.92 10.39
CA GLY A 224 -8.33 13.75 9.61
C GLY A 224 -7.00 13.88 8.87
N ALA A 225 -6.33 15.03 8.91
CA ALA A 225 -4.98 15.19 8.37
C ALA A 225 -3.97 14.37 9.18
N LYS A 226 -3.06 13.69 8.48
CA LYS A 226 -2.00 12.89 9.11
C LYS A 226 -0.65 13.30 8.58
N ARG A 227 0.31 13.53 9.47
CA ARG A 227 1.70 13.80 9.06
C ARG A 227 2.23 12.71 8.13
N ALA A 228 2.94 13.17 7.10
CA ALA A 228 3.61 12.38 6.09
C ALA A 228 5.00 12.97 5.82
N HIS A 229 6.00 12.09 5.69
CA HIS A 229 7.38 12.46 5.45
C HIS A 229 8.01 11.49 4.47
N SER A 230 8.58 12.05 3.40
CA SER A 230 9.39 11.34 2.41
C SER A 230 10.68 12.11 2.17
N ASP A 231 11.79 11.42 2.03
CA ASP A 231 13.04 11.98 1.51
C ASP A 231 13.16 11.67 0.02
N TYR A 232 13.86 12.53 -0.71
CA TYR A 232 14.10 12.37 -2.15
C TYR A 232 15.53 12.75 -2.53
N ALA A 233 16.01 12.13 -3.61
CA ALA A 233 17.28 12.43 -4.24
C ALA A 233 17.15 12.31 -5.76
N VAL A 234 17.55 13.36 -6.49
CA VAL A 234 17.69 13.34 -7.94
C VAL A 234 18.92 12.52 -8.29
N LEU A 235 18.72 11.42 -9.00
CA LEU A 235 19.76 10.51 -9.43
C LEU A 235 20.33 10.89 -10.79
N ASP A 236 19.45 11.26 -11.72
CA ASP A 236 19.82 11.75 -13.05
C ASP A 236 18.72 12.64 -13.62
N ALA A 237 19.02 13.43 -14.65
CA ALA A 237 18.11 14.37 -15.27
C ALA A 237 18.26 14.43 -16.80
N LEU A 238 17.12 14.55 -17.49
CA LEU A 238 17.05 14.90 -18.91
C LEU A 238 16.84 16.41 -19.03
N GLY A 239 17.94 17.17 -19.03
CA GLY A 239 17.89 18.63 -19.01
C GLY A 239 17.02 19.16 -17.86
N SER A 240 16.14 20.14 -18.12
CA SER A 240 15.13 20.60 -17.17
C SER A 240 13.76 19.92 -17.34
N ARG A 241 13.64 18.92 -18.23
CA ARG A 241 12.34 18.38 -18.64
C ARG A 241 11.85 17.26 -17.72
N ALA A 242 12.74 16.37 -17.31
CA ALA A 242 12.42 15.24 -16.45
C ALA A 242 13.63 14.82 -15.61
N SER A 243 13.38 14.15 -14.49
CA SER A 243 14.43 13.55 -13.69
C SER A 243 14.06 12.16 -13.18
N TRP A 244 15.08 11.33 -13.04
CA TRP A 244 15.03 10.11 -12.27
C TRP A 244 15.29 10.46 -10.81
N VAL A 245 14.30 10.17 -9.97
CA VAL A 245 14.34 10.46 -8.53
C VAL A 245 14.24 9.17 -7.74
N ALA A 246 15.12 9.01 -6.75
CA ALA A 246 14.94 8.08 -5.65
C ALA A 246 14.07 8.72 -4.56
N LEU A 247 13.17 7.93 -3.98
CA LEU A 247 12.24 8.37 -2.94
C LEU A 247 12.26 7.38 -1.77
N SER A 248 12.43 7.89 -0.54
CA SER A 248 12.41 7.10 0.69
C SER A 248 11.25 7.54 1.60
N PRO A 249 10.12 6.81 1.63
CA PRO A 249 8.99 7.16 2.48
C PRO A 249 9.22 6.71 3.93
N ILE A 250 9.48 7.68 4.81
CA ILE A 250 9.61 7.49 6.26
C ILE A 250 8.26 7.12 6.89
N THR A 251 7.17 7.70 6.39
CA THR A 251 5.79 7.27 6.69
C THR A 251 5.16 6.51 5.52
N GLY A 252 4.11 5.72 5.77
CA GLY A 252 3.39 4.96 4.73
C GLY A 252 1.93 5.38 4.56
N ARG A 253 1.66 6.60 4.08
CA ARG A 253 0.28 7.05 3.78
C ARG A 253 -0.13 6.70 2.35
N THR A 254 -1.43 6.54 2.11
CA THR A 254 -1.99 6.30 0.77
C THR A 254 -1.49 7.36 -0.21
N HIS A 255 -1.04 6.98 -1.41
CA HIS A 255 -0.54 7.88 -2.44
C HIS A 255 0.53 8.91 -1.98
N GLN A 256 1.24 8.67 -0.87
CA GLN A 256 2.09 9.69 -0.24
C GLN A 256 3.13 10.27 -1.21
N LEU A 257 3.91 9.40 -1.87
CA LEU A 257 4.95 9.81 -2.79
C LEU A 257 4.39 10.60 -3.98
N ARG A 258 3.25 10.16 -4.50
CA ARG A 258 2.55 10.80 -5.62
C ARG A 258 2.07 12.20 -5.27
N ALA A 259 1.42 12.34 -4.11
CA ALA A 259 0.95 13.62 -3.61
C ALA A 259 2.10 14.57 -3.26
N HIS A 260 3.15 14.07 -2.60
CA HIS A 260 4.32 14.86 -2.25
C HIS A 260 5.04 15.41 -3.48
N MET A 261 5.31 14.56 -4.46
CA MET A 261 6.00 14.98 -5.68
C MET A 261 5.20 16.00 -6.49
N ALA A 262 3.87 15.82 -6.57
CA ALA A 262 3.01 16.82 -7.19
C ALA A 262 2.94 18.14 -6.39
N GLU A 263 2.90 18.08 -5.06
CA GLU A 263 2.86 19.26 -4.18
C GLU A 263 4.09 20.15 -4.36
N ILE A 264 5.27 19.56 -4.55
CA ILE A 264 6.50 20.33 -4.80
C ILE A 264 6.70 20.71 -6.28
N GLY A 265 5.68 20.57 -7.13
CA GLY A 265 5.72 20.99 -8.54
C GLY A 265 6.25 19.93 -9.52
N HIS A 266 6.65 18.75 -9.05
CA HIS A 266 7.31 17.71 -9.85
C HIS A 266 6.50 16.41 -9.87
N PRO A 267 5.28 16.38 -10.45
CA PRO A 267 4.46 15.18 -10.44
C PRO A 267 5.15 14.01 -11.14
N ILE A 268 4.82 12.80 -10.68
CA ILE A 268 5.33 11.56 -11.27
C ILE A 268 4.75 11.37 -12.68
N VAL A 269 5.60 11.01 -13.63
CA VAL A 269 5.21 10.73 -15.03
C VAL A 269 4.23 9.55 -15.08
N GLY A 270 3.18 9.69 -15.88
CA GLY A 270 2.06 8.76 -15.98
C GLY A 270 1.04 8.87 -14.83
N ASP A 271 1.23 9.78 -13.87
CA ASP A 271 0.26 10.00 -12.80
C ASP A 271 -0.90 10.92 -13.23
N GLY A 272 -1.89 10.35 -13.92
CA GLY A 272 -3.08 11.09 -14.34
C GLY A 272 -3.95 11.62 -13.18
N LYS A 273 -3.74 11.16 -11.93
CA LYS A 273 -4.51 11.62 -10.76
C LYS A 273 -3.94 12.91 -10.18
N TYR A 274 -2.62 13.03 -10.13
CA TYR A 274 -1.93 14.14 -9.46
C TYR A 274 -1.24 15.12 -10.41
N GLY A 275 -0.82 14.68 -11.60
CA GLY A 275 -0.09 15.50 -12.58
C GLY A 275 -0.91 15.98 -13.77
N GLY A 276 -2.24 15.78 -13.77
CA GLY A 276 -3.13 16.18 -14.86
C GLY A 276 -3.00 15.31 -16.13
N SER A 277 -4.12 14.94 -16.75
CA SER A 277 -4.13 14.07 -17.94
C SER A 277 -3.94 14.82 -19.28
N GLY A 278 -3.89 16.15 -19.26
CA GLY A 278 -3.92 16.98 -20.47
C GLY A 278 -2.89 18.11 -20.51
N GLN A 279 -1.85 18.06 -19.68
CA GLN A 279 -0.78 19.05 -19.72
C GLN A 279 0.53 18.43 -20.15
N GLU A 280 1.07 18.99 -21.23
CA GLU A 280 2.37 18.66 -21.75
C GLU A 280 3.43 19.44 -20.99
N ASN A 281 4.47 18.74 -20.52
CA ASN A 281 5.60 19.39 -19.87
C ASN A 281 6.57 19.95 -20.91
N LEU A 282 6.58 21.28 -21.05
CA LEU A 282 7.46 22.04 -21.96
C LEU A 282 8.83 22.39 -21.34
N GLY A 283 9.04 22.10 -20.05
CA GLY A 283 10.24 22.49 -19.28
C GLY A 283 9.87 23.12 -17.93
N ASP A 284 10.75 22.95 -16.94
CA ASP A 284 10.74 23.49 -15.56
C ASP A 284 9.61 23.02 -14.63
N GLY A 285 8.60 22.33 -15.18
CA GLY A 285 7.64 21.49 -14.46
C GLY A 285 6.18 21.89 -14.68
N TRP A 286 5.41 21.02 -15.34
CA TRP A 286 4.14 20.38 -14.88
C TRP A 286 3.56 19.58 -16.07
N GLY A 287 2.67 18.63 -15.79
CA GLY A 287 2.16 17.67 -16.77
C GLY A 287 2.80 16.29 -16.61
N ALA A 288 1.99 15.26 -16.30
CA ALA A 288 2.49 13.89 -16.13
C ALA A 288 2.83 13.17 -17.46
N GLN A 289 2.81 13.87 -18.59
CA GLN A 289 3.12 13.30 -19.90
C GLN A 289 4.41 13.93 -20.46
N LEU A 290 5.34 13.06 -20.86
CA LEU A 290 6.56 13.46 -21.58
C LEU A 290 6.39 13.41 -23.11
N GLY A 291 5.22 12.98 -23.61
CA GLY A 291 4.97 12.78 -25.04
C GLY A 291 5.80 11.64 -25.66
N GLY A 292 5.67 11.47 -26.97
CA GLY A 292 6.40 10.45 -27.74
C GLY A 292 6.10 9.00 -27.31
N ASP A 293 7.13 8.15 -27.35
CA ASP A 293 7.04 6.72 -27.02
C ASP A 293 7.06 6.41 -25.51
N ILE A 294 7.10 7.44 -24.66
CA ILE A 294 7.09 7.27 -23.21
C ILE A 294 5.69 6.85 -22.74
N SER A 295 5.63 5.73 -22.02
CA SER A 295 4.39 5.14 -21.54
C SER A 295 3.57 6.09 -20.66
N ARG A 296 2.24 6.04 -20.77
CA ARG A 296 1.31 6.75 -19.87
C ARG A 296 1.06 6.02 -18.54
N LYS A 297 1.66 4.85 -18.34
CA LYS A 297 1.58 4.12 -17.05
C LYS A 297 2.40 4.86 -15.99
N LEU A 298 2.00 4.72 -14.72
CA LEU A 298 2.69 5.35 -13.59
C LEU A 298 4.18 4.94 -13.53
N HIS A 299 5.07 5.92 -13.55
CA HIS A 299 6.52 5.72 -13.40
C HIS A 299 6.91 5.81 -11.92
N LEU A 300 6.34 4.91 -11.11
CA LEU A 300 6.69 4.74 -9.69
C LEU A 300 6.87 3.25 -9.40
N HIS A 301 8.05 2.90 -8.90
CA HIS A 301 8.46 1.53 -8.65
C HIS A 301 9.09 1.40 -7.28
N ALA A 302 8.57 0.52 -6.42
CA ALA A 302 9.20 0.11 -5.18
C ALA A 302 10.43 -0.75 -5.52
N ARG A 303 11.57 -0.09 -5.74
CA ARG A 303 12.81 -0.70 -6.24
C ARG A 303 13.42 -1.64 -5.23
N MET A 304 13.58 -1.20 -3.98
CA MET A 304 14.26 -1.95 -2.95
C MET A 304 13.54 -1.85 -1.61
N ILE A 305 13.57 -2.94 -0.86
CA ILE A 305 13.23 -2.94 0.56
C ILE A 305 14.34 -3.63 1.35
N THR A 306 14.74 -3.01 2.45
CA THR A 306 15.65 -3.57 3.44
C THR A 306 14.91 -3.74 4.76
N PHE A 307 14.96 -4.95 5.32
CA PHE A 307 14.24 -5.31 6.54
C PHE A 307 15.01 -6.37 7.34
N GLN A 308 14.76 -6.42 8.64
CA GLN A 308 15.28 -7.52 9.46
C GLN A 308 14.39 -8.76 9.29
N HIS A 309 15.00 -9.88 8.91
CA HIS A 309 14.29 -11.14 8.80
C HIS A 309 13.76 -11.59 10.19
N PRO A 310 12.44 -11.83 10.38
CA PRO A 310 11.85 -12.03 11.71
C PRO A 310 12.36 -13.25 12.48
N ILE A 311 12.83 -14.27 11.77
CA ILE A 311 13.33 -15.53 12.35
C ILE A 311 14.84 -15.47 12.54
N THR A 312 15.59 -15.45 11.43
CA THR A 312 17.08 -15.40 11.45
C THR A 312 17.68 -14.11 12.01
N LYS A 313 16.90 -13.04 12.17
CA LYS A 313 17.34 -11.70 12.63
C LYS A 313 18.39 -11.01 11.74
N LYS A 314 18.74 -11.60 10.60
CA LYS A 314 19.66 -11.01 9.62
C LYS A 314 18.99 -9.84 8.90
N MET A 315 19.77 -8.80 8.59
CA MET A 315 19.34 -7.76 7.67
C MET A 315 19.30 -8.32 6.25
N MET A 316 18.21 -8.06 5.55
CA MET A 316 17.99 -8.54 4.19
C MET A 316 17.54 -7.38 3.31
N SER A 317 18.10 -7.32 2.11
CA SER A 317 17.67 -6.42 1.04
C SER A 317 17.11 -7.24 -0.12
N VAL A 318 15.96 -6.81 -0.64
CA VAL A 318 15.34 -7.39 -1.82
C VAL A 318 15.10 -6.27 -2.84
N THR A 319 15.58 -6.48 -4.06
CA THR A 319 15.51 -5.50 -5.15
C THR A 319 14.68 -6.07 -6.31
N ALA A 320 13.63 -5.34 -6.72
CA ALA A 320 12.79 -5.71 -7.86
C ALA A 320 13.35 -5.12 -9.16
N PRO A 321 13.39 -5.88 -10.27
CA PRO A 321 13.71 -5.31 -11.58
C PRO A 321 12.61 -4.34 -12.04
N LEU A 322 13.01 -3.33 -12.82
CA LEU A 322 12.09 -2.34 -13.38
C LEU A 322 10.99 -3.03 -14.20
N PRO A 323 9.73 -2.56 -14.12
CA PRO A 323 8.68 -3.03 -15.02
C PRO A 323 8.97 -2.58 -16.45
N ASP A 324 8.48 -3.32 -17.45
CA ASP A 324 8.77 -3.10 -18.87
C ASP A 324 8.60 -1.64 -19.32
N HIS A 325 7.55 -0.97 -18.85
CA HIS A 325 7.28 0.41 -19.28
C HIS A 325 8.31 1.41 -18.74
N MET A 326 8.85 1.18 -17.54
CA MET A 326 9.93 2.00 -17.00
C MET A 326 11.28 1.60 -17.59
N ALA A 327 11.53 0.30 -17.78
CA ALA A 327 12.76 -0.16 -18.42
C ALA A 327 12.92 0.42 -19.84
N ARG A 328 11.83 0.49 -20.62
CA ARG A 328 11.83 1.20 -21.92
C ARG A 328 12.14 2.68 -21.77
N THR A 329 11.55 3.38 -20.80
CA THR A 329 11.85 4.80 -20.53
C THR A 329 13.33 5.00 -20.18
N TRP A 330 13.92 4.17 -19.31
CA TRP A 330 15.35 4.27 -18.98
C TRP A 330 16.21 4.11 -20.23
N LYS A 331 15.92 3.09 -21.05
CA LYS A 331 16.61 2.86 -22.31
C LYS A 331 16.48 4.06 -23.26
N SER A 332 15.28 4.61 -23.43
CA SER A 332 15.03 5.76 -24.31
C SER A 332 15.73 7.04 -23.83
N LEU A 333 15.92 7.20 -22.53
CA LEU A 333 16.57 8.38 -21.94
C LEU A 333 18.08 8.18 -21.71
N GLY A 334 18.62 7.01 -22.03
CA GLY A 334 20.05 6.70 -21.81
C GLY A 334 20.41 6.48 -20.35
N TRP A 335 19.44 6.29 -19.45
CA TRP A 335 19.68 6.03 -18.04
C TRP A 335 19.99 4.56 -17.79
N ASN A 336 21.05 4.30 -17.01
CA ASN A 336 21.45 2.96 -16.62
C ASN A 336 21.31 2.78 -15.10
N PRO A 337 20.56 1.75 -14.63
CA PRO A 337 20.43 1.40 -13.22
C PRO A 337 21.76 1.25 -12.44
N ASN A 338 22.86 0.97 -13.13
CA ASN A 338 24.17 0.74 -12.51
C ASN A 338 25.00 2.03 -12.36
N ASP A 339 24.58 3.15 -12.92
CA ASP A 339 25.34 4.41 -12.89
C ASP A 339 25.03 5.25 -11.64
N VAL A 340 24.15 4.75 -10.76
CA VAL A 340 23.67 5.43 -9.57
C VAL A 340 23.87 4.55 -8.34
N PRO A 341 24.00 5.11 -7.13
CA PRO A 341 24.08 4.31 -5.92
C PRO A 341 22.79 3.50 -5.70
N GLU A 342 22.93 2.28 -5.17
CA GLU A 342 21.77 1.45 -4.79
C GLU A 342 20.92 2.14 -3.72
N ASP A 343 21.58 2.87 -2.83
CA ASP A 343 20.97 3.62 -1.74
C ASP A 343 21.55 5.04 -1.63
N PRO A 344 20.93 6.03 -2.31
CA PRO A 344 21.37 7.43 -2.23
C PRO A 344 21.10 8.11 -0.88
N PHE A 345 20.53 7.38 0.08
CA PHE A 345 20.22 7.86 1.43
C PHE A 345 21.02 7.08 2.48
N ALA A 346 22.03 6.31 2.09
CA ALA A 346 22.99 5.80 3.04
C ALA A 346 23.82 6.98 3.56
N ASP A 347 24.11 7.00 4.86
CA ASP A 347 25.12 7.91 5.38
C ASP A 347 26.46 7.50 4.73
N GLU A 348 27.20 8.47 4.19
CA GLU A 348 28.58 8.21 3.76
C GLU A 348 29.38 7.85 5.03
N GLU A 349 29.78 6.58 5.15
CA GLU A 349 30.69 6.12 6.22
C GLU A 349 32.09 6.72 6.08
#